data_AF-A0A1B3W5S7-F1
#
_entry.id   AF-A0A1B3W5S7-F1
#
_cell.length_a   1.000
_cell.length_b   1.000
_cell.length_c   1.000
_cell.angle_alpha   90.00
_cell.angle_beta   90.00
_cell.angle_gamma   90.00
#
_symmetry.space_group_name_H-M   'P 1'
#
loop_
_entity.id
_entity.type
_entity.pdbx_description
1 polymer ?
#
loop_
_entity_poly.entity_id
_entity_poly.type
_entity_poly.pdbx_seq_one_letter_code
_entity_poly.pdbx_strand_id
1 'polypeptide(L)'
;MSEAHLFAIGVLLAWLAGIRAYLTVFGVGLAGALGWLDLPQALEVTTSPWVLGISGVLALVEFFTDKIPGVDSAWDLLQTLARVPAGAFLAAAALSPDGELGAGMLATGAGVALASHVLKAGSRAMLNTSPEPISNLAASGSEDAVVVGALALALASPWLALALVLAVGIGGALAVWWVWRRVFGRRPRRA
;
A
#
# COMPACT_ATOMS: atom_id res chain seq x y z
N MET A 1 10.95 -14.68 -15.74
CA MET A 1 10.44 -13.30 -15.90
C MET A 1 11.60 -12.36 -16.19
N SER A 2 11.43 -11.25 -16.91
CA SER A 2 12.50 -10.27 -17.08
C SER A 2 12.71 -9.44 -15.81
N GLU A 3 13.91 -8.88 -15.62
CA GLU A 3 14.21 -7.99 -14.48
C GLU A 3 13.25 -6.80 -14.39
N ALA A 4 12.91 -6.18 -15.53
CA ALA A 4 11.94 -5.09 -15.58
C ALA A 4 10.55 -5.51 -15.04
N HIS A 5 10.17 -6.77 -15.25
CA HIS A 5 8.91 -7.31 -14.76
C HIS A 5 8.93 -7.50 -13.24
N LEU A 6 10.05 -7.99 -12.70
CA LEU A 6 10.25 -8.09 -11.26
C LEU A 6 10.31 -6.72 -10.61
N PHE A 7 10.98 -5.75 -11.25
CA PHE A 7 10.98 -4.34 -10.84
C PHE A 7 9.55 -3.78 -10.72
N ALA A 8 8.72 -4.00 -11.74
CA ALA A 8 7.33 -3.55 -11.74
C ALA A 8 6.53 -4.16 -10.57
N ILE A 9 6.70 -5.46 -10.30
CA ILE A 9 6.08 -6.14 -9.15
C ILE A 9 6.60 -5.56 -7.85
N GLY A 10 7.90 -5.38 -7.69
CA GLY A 10 8.48 -4.84 -6.47
C GLY A 10 7.96 -3.44 -6.13
N VAL A 11 7.90 -2.55 -7.13
CA VAL A 11 7.31 -1.22 -6.99
C VAL A 11 5.82 -1.30 -6.66
N LEU A 12 5.08 -2.16 -7.35
CA LEU A 12 3.66 -2.38 -7.08
C LEU A 12 3.42 -2.85 -5.64
N LEU A 13 4.13 -3.89 -5.19
CA LEU A 13 3.99 -4.42 -3.83
C LEU A 13 4.36 -3.39 -2.77
N ALA A 14 5.41 -2.59 -2.99
CA ALA A 14 5.74 -1.48 -2.09
C ALA A 14 4.62 -0.45 -2.00
N TRP A 15 4.02 -0.09 -3.14
CA TRP A 15 2.89 0.84 -3.16
C TRP A 15 1.70 0.27 -2.39
N LEU A 16 1.34 -0.98 -2.63
CA LEU A 16 0.22 -1.63 -1.94
C LEU A 16 0.49 -1.75 -0.44
N ALA A 17 1.72 -2.05 -0.03
CA ALA A 17 2.11 -2.12 1.37
C ALA A 17 2.01 -0.76 2.09
N GLY A 18 2.27 0.35 1.38
CA GLY A 18 2.02 1.69 1.90
C GLY A 18 0.54 1.98 2.17
N ILE A 19 -0.39 1.32 1.49
CA ILE A 19 -1.84 1.46 1.67
C ILE A 19 -2.42 0.46 2.68
N ARG A 20 -2.04 -0.82 2.58
CA ARG A 20 -2.45 -1.95 3.46
C ARG A 20 -1.33 -2.99 3.53
N ALA A 21 -0.39 -2.82 4.47
CA ALA A 21 0.78 -3.71 4.58
C ALA A 21 0.39 -5.16 4.82
N TYR A 22 -0.49 -5.42 5.78
CA TYR A 22 -0.81 -6.78 6.17
C TYR A 22 -1.60 -7.51 5.10
N LEU A 23 -2.56 -6.82 4.47
CA LEU A 23 -3.30 -7.38 3.34
C LEU A 23 -2.38 -7.69 2.15
N THR A 24 -1.38 -6.84 1.90
CA THR A 24 -0.38 -7.08 0.84
C THR A 24 0.47 -8.32 1.15
N VAL A 25 1.02 -8.42 2.35
CA VAL A 25 1.81 -9.59 2.79
C VAL A 25 0.97 -10.86 2.77
N PHE A 26 -0.26 -10.79 3.28
CA PHE A 26 -1.20 -11.91 3.28
C PHE A 26 -1.53 -12.36 1.86
N GLY A 27 -1.83 -11.44 0.95
CA GLY A 27 -2.17 -11.78 -0.44
C GLY A 27 -1.01 -12.38 -1.21
N VAL A 28 0.22 -11.88 -1.02
CA VAL A 28 1.44 -12.48 -1.60
C VAL A 28 1.65 -13.90 -1.07
N GLY A 29 1.59 -14.07 0.25
CA GLY A 29 1.74 -15.38 0.88
C GLY A 29 0.66 -16.37 0.46
N LEU A 30 -0.59 -15.92 0.35
CA LEU A 30 -1.71 -16.76 -0.05
C LEU A 30 -1.58 -17.20 -1.50
N ALA A 31 -1.19 -16.31 -2.40
CA ALA A 31 -0.92 -16.66 -3.79
C ALA A 31 0.21 -17.69 -3.92
N GLY A 32 1.29 -17.55 -3.12
CA GLY A 32 2.36 -18.53 -3.06
C GLY A 32 1.90 -19.89 -2.50
N ALA A 33 1.19 -19.89 -1.37
CA ALA A 33 0.71 -21.10 -0.73
C ALA A 33 -0.30 -21.89 -1.59
N LEU A 34 -1.07 -21.20 -2.43
CA LEU A 34 -2.01 -21.80 -3.38
C LEU A 34 -1.36 -22.20 -4.72
N GLY A 35 -0.07 -21.92 -4.91
CA GLY A 35 0.65 -22.20 -6.16
C GLY A 35 0.23 -21.32 -7.33
N TRP A 36 -0.34 -20.14 -7.07
CA TRP A 36 -0.69 -19.16 -8.11
C TRP A 36 0.51 -18.33 -8.55
N LEU A 37 1.52 -18.23 -7.70
CA LEU A 37 2.74 -17.47 -7.97
C LEU A 37 3.96 -18.22 -7.43
N ASP A 38 4.94 -18.43 -8.29
CA ASP A 38 6.26 -18.93 -7.88
C ASP A 38 7.02 -17.80 -7.20
N LEU A 39 7.14 -17.88 -5.87
CA LEU A 39 7.80 -16.84 -5.09
C LEU A 39 9.32 -17.00 -5.14
N PRO A 40 10.09 -15.90 -5.25
CA PRO A 40 11.52 -15.94 -5.02
C PRO A 40 11.82 -16.32 -3.57
N GLN A 41 13.01 -16.87 -3.32
CA GLN A 41 13.43 -17.36 -2.00
C GLN A 41 13.20 -16.34 -0.88
N ALA A 42 13.45 -15.05 -1.14
CA ALA A 42 13.24 -13.98 -0.18
C ALA A 42 11.77 -13.80 0.25
N LEU A 43 10.80 -14.18 -0.60
CA LEU A 43 9.36 -14.06 -0.32
C LEU A 43 8.73 -15.36 0.15
N GLU A 44 9.40 -16.51 0.07
CA GLU A 44 8.86 -17.79 0.53
C GLU A 44 8.40 -17.74 1.99
N VAL A 45 9.05 -16.93 2.83
CA VAL A 45 8.65 -16.71 4.23
C VAL A 45 7.20 -16.27 4.38
N THR A 46 6.62 -15.59 3.39
CA THR A 46 5.21 -15.16 3.40
C THR A 46 4.23 -16.32 3.35
N THR A 47 4.66 -17.49 2.85
CA THR A 47 3.84 -18.72 2.80
C THR A 47 3.82 -19.48 4.13
N SER A 48 4.68 -19.11 5.09
CA SER A 48 4.70 -19.73 6.41
C SER A 48 3.32 -19.62 7.06
N PRO A 49 2.75 -20.71 7.61
CA PRO A 49 1.45 -20.68 8.28
C PRO A 49 1.35 -19.60 9.37
N TRP A 50 2.47 -19.32 10.05
CA TRP A 50 2.56 -18.25 11.05
C TRP A 50 2.44 -16.86 10.43
N VAL A 51 3.15 -16.61 9.33
CA VAL A 51 3.11 -15.31 8.64
C VAL A 51 1.73 -15.10 8.01
N LEU A 52 1.17 -16.12 7.36
CA LEU A 52 -0.20 -16.08 6.83
C LEU A 52 -1.24 -15.82 7.94
N GLY A 53 -1.17 -16.56 9.04
CA GLY A 53 -2.10 -16.39 10.16
C GLY A 53 -2.02 -14.98 10.77
N ILE A 54 -0.81 -14.51 11.07
CA ILE A 54 -0.60 -13.19 11.69
C ILE A 54 -0.97 -12.08 10.72
N SER A 55 -0.49 -12.11 9.48
CA SER A 55 -0.82 -11.09 8.48
C SER A 55 -2.31 -11.07 8.16
N GLY A 56 -2.99 -12.22 8.10
CA GLY A 56 -4.43 -12.30 7.92
C GLY A 56 -5.21 -11.67 9.08
N VAL A 57 -4.85 -12.00 10.33
CA VAL A 57 -5.48 -11.38 11.51
C VAL A 57 -5.23 -9.87 11.55
N LEU A 58 -3.98 -9.44 11.32
CA LEU A 58 -3.64 -8.02 11.32
C LEU A 58 -4.31 -7.26 10.16
N ALA A 59 -4.51 -7.90 9.00
CA ALA A 59 -5.29 -7.33 7.90
C ALA A 59 -6.76 -7.14 8.29
N LEU A 60 -7.35 -8.08 9.03
CA LEU A 60 -8.71 -7.91 9.57
C LEU A 60 -8.78 -6.79 10.60
N VAL A 61 -7.82 -6.71 11.53
CA VAL A 61 -7.73 -5.60 12.50
C VAL A 61 -7.65 -4.27 11.75
N GLU A 62 -6.71 -4.15 10.80
CA GLU A 62 -6.53 -2.96 9.97
C GLU A 62 -7.80 -2.62 9.16
N PHE A 63 -8.52 -3.62 8.67
CA PHE A 63 -9.80 -3.43 8.00
C PHE A 63 -10.82 -2.78 8.95
N PHE A 64 -10.96 -3.26 10.18
CA PHE A 64 -11.93 -2.70 11.12
C PHE A 64 -11.53 -1.34 11.69
N THR A 65 -10.25 -1.13 12.01
CA THR A 65 -9.76 0.14 12.56
C THR A 65 -9.96 1.30 11.59
N ASP A 66 -9.73 1.07 10.29
CA ASP A 66 -9.79 2.12 9.26
C ASP A 66 -11.20 2.66 8.99
N LYS A 67 -12.22 2.04 9.58
CA LYS A 67 -13.63 2.40 9.42
C LYS A 67 -14.11 3.38 10.49
N ILE A 68 -13.31 3.56 11.56
CA ILE A 68 -13.66 4.42 12.69
C ILE A 68 -12.85 5.73 12.55
N PRO A 69 -13.52 6.89 12.31
CA PRO A 69 -12.83 8.17 12.17
C PRO A 69 -11.98 8.49 13.40
N GLY A 70 -10.74 8.94 13.18
CA GLY A 70 -9.78 9.27 14.24
C GLY A 70 -8.96 8.06 14.72
N VAL A 71 -9.59 6.88 14.86
CA VAL A 71 -8.85 5.64 15.10
C VAL A 71 -8.00 5.29 13.88
N ASP A 72 -8.53 5.49 12.68
CA ASP A 72 -7.82 5.34 11.40
C ASP A 72 -6.52 6.15 11.37
N SER A 73 -6.57 7.40 11.83
CA SER A 73 -5.45 8.34 11.79
C SER A 73 -4.37 7.98 12.81
N ALA A 74 -4.77 7.57 14.01
CA ALA A 74 -3.84 7.09 15.03
C ALA A 74 -3.19 5.75 14.62
N TRP A 75 -3.98 4.87 14.02
CA TRP A 75 -3.49 3.62 13.46
C TRP A 75 -2.49 3.87 12.34
N ASP A 76 -2.81 4.72 11.36
CA ASP A 76 -1.92 5.05 10.26
C ASP A 76 -0.58 5.66 10.74
N LEU A 77 -0.59 6.50 11.77
CA LEU A 77 0.63 7.04 12.37
C LEU A 77 1.55 5.92 12.90
N LEU A 78 1.01 4.98 13.66
CA LEU A 78 1.77 3.82 14.14
C LEU A 78 2.28 2.98 12.97
N GLN A 79 1.44 2.82 11.94
CA GLN A 79 1.72 1.98 10.81
C GLN A 79 2.77 2.51 9.86
N THR A 80 3.16 3.77 9.96
CA THR A 80 4.35 4.27 9.26
C THR A 80 5.58 3.39 9.58
N LEU A 81 5.69 2.90 10.81
CA LEU A 81 6.81 2.06 11.25
C LEU A 81 6.80 0.65 10.66
N ALA A 82 5.64 0.13 10.25
CA ALA A 82 5.51 -1.21 9.69
C ALA A 82 5.46 -1.17 8.16
N ARG A 83 4.69 -0.23 7.59
CA ARG A 83 4.41 -0.15 6.16
C ARG A 83 5.64 0.19 5.33
N VAL A 84 6.45 1.15 5.80
CA VAL A 84 7.65 1.57 5.07
C VAL A 84 8.69 0.44 5.01
N PRO A 85 9.05 -0.23 6.14
CA PRO A 85 9.93 -1.40 6.07
C PRO A 85 9.33 -2.58 5.30
N ALA A 86 8.02 -2.83 5.43
CA ALA A 86 7.36 -3.89 4.67
C ALA A 86 7.44 -3.65 3.16
N GLY A 87 7.17 -2.43 2.70
CA GLY A 87 7.28 -2.09 1.29
C GLY A 87 8.72 -2.10 0.78
N ALA A 88 9.69 -1.65 1.58
CA ALA A 88 11.11 -1.78 1.28
C ALA A 88 11.50 -3.25 1.06
N PHE A 89 11.13 -4.11 2.02
CA PHE A 89 11.41 -5.54 1.97
C PHE A 89 10.74 -6.20 0.77
N LEU A 90 9.43 -6.01 0.57
CA LEU A 90 8.69 -6.61 -0.55
C LEU A 90 9.28 -6.22 -1.91
N ALA A 91 9.67 -4.95 -2.08
CA ALA A 91 10.30 -4.50 -3.32
C ALA A 91 11.66 -5.15 -3.55
N ALA A 92 12.52 -5.20 -2.53
CA ALA A 92 13.84 -5.81 -2.65
C ALA A 92 13.75 -7.33 -2.85
N ALA A 93 12.86 -7.99 -2.10
CA ALA A 93 12.66 -9.43 -2.14
C ALA A 93 12.10 -9.90 -3.49
N ALA A 94 11.24 -9.10 -4.15
CA ALA A 94 10.74 -9.41 -5.48
C ALA A 94 11.84 -9.48 -6.56
N LEU A 95 12.98 -8.81 -6.36
CA LEU A 95 14.12 -8.80 -7.30
C LEU A 95 15.29 -9.67 -6.81
N SER A 96 15.11 -10.41 -5.73
CA SER A 96 16.18 -11.16 -5.07
C SER A 96 16.00 -12.68 -5.29
N PRO A 97 16.57 -13.24 -6.37
CA PRO A 97 16.45 -14.67 -6.65
C PRO A 97 17.23 -15.55 -5.66
N ASP A 98 18.24 -15.00 -5.00
CA ASP A 98 19.18 -15.66 -4.09
C ASP A 98 18.99 -15.28 -2.61
N GLY A 99 18.01 -14.42 -2.31
CA GLY A 99 17.76 -13.93 -0.96
C GLY A 99 18.59 -12.72 -0.54
N GLU A 100 19.55 -12.26 -1.36
CA GLU A 100 20.28 -11.02 -1.10
C GLU A 100 19.46 -9.77 -1.47
N LEU A 101 19.13 -8.96 -0.47
CA LEU A 101 18.31 -7.76 -0.66
C LEU A 101 19.17 -6.57 -1.09
N GLY A 102 19.02 -6.13 -2.34
CA GLY A 102 19.73 -4.97 -2.87
C GLY A 102 19.33 -3.65 -2.19
N ALA A 103 20.32 -2.91 -1.67
CA ALA A 103 20.10 -1.63 -0.98
C ALA A 103 19.33 -0.59 -1.81
N GLY A 104 19.57 -0.53 -3.13
CA GLY A 104 18.85 0.37 -4.04
C GLY A 104 17.35 0.06 -4.11
N MET A 105 16.98 -1.22 -4.12
CA MET A 105 15.56 -1.63 -4.13
C MET A 105 14.91 -1.49 -2.77
N LEU A 106 15.64 -1.70 -1.67
CA LEU A 106 15.16 -1.39 -0.32
C LEU A 106 14.80 0.10 -0.22
N ALA A 107 15.70 0.99 -0.65
CA ALA A 107 15.47 2.43 -0.63
C ALA A 107 14.30 2.83 -1.55
N THR A 108 14.23 2.25 -2.76
CA THR A 108 13.14 2.49 -3.71
C THR A 108 11.80 2.06 -3.13
N GLY A 109 11.71 0.84 -2.59
CA GLY A 109 10.50 0.31 -1.96
C GLY A 109 10.07 1.12 -0.75
N ALA A 110 11.01 1.54 0.10
CA ALA A 110 10.73 2.43 1.23
C ALA A 110 10.11 3.75 0.76
N GLY A 111 10.69 4.38 -0.26
CA GLY A 111 10.18 5.64 -0.82
C GLY A 111 8.79 5.50 -1.44
N VAL A 112 8.55 4.42 -2.19
CA VAL A 112 7.24 4.14 -2.81
C VAL A 112 6.16 3.84 -1.77
N ALA A 113 6.48 3.05 -0.75
CA ALA A 113 5.57 2.76 0.35
C ALA A 113 5.26 4.00 1.18
N LEU A 114 6.28 4.84 1.45
CA LEU A 114 6.08 6.11 2.12
C LEU A 114 5.20 7.05 1.29
N ALA A 115 5.41 7.15 -0.02
CA ALA A 115 4.64 8.03 -0.89
C ALA A 115 3.15 7.66 -0.91
N SER A 116 2.83 6.39 -1.08
CA SER A 116 1.45 5.89 -1.04
C SER A 116 0.80 6.02 0.34
N HIS A 117 1.57 5.79 1.42
CA HIS A 117 1.10 6.01 2.79
C HIS A 117 0.80 7.48 3.09
N VAL A 118 1.69 8.41 2.69
CA VAL A 118 1.48 9.85 2.83
C VAL A 118 0.25 10.31 2.03
N LEU A 119 0.04 9.74 0.84
CA LEU A 119 -1.17 10.03 0.06
C LEU A 119 -2.45 9.59 0.79
N LYS A 120 -2.46 8.38 1.37
CA LYS A 120 -3.56 7.89 2.20
C LYS A 120 -3.78 8.80 3.41
N ALA A 121 -2.75 9.02 4.22
CA ALA A 121 -2.82 9.85 5.42
C ALA A 121 -3.28 11.29 5.10
N GLY A 122 -2.79 11.88 4.00
CA GLY A 122 -3.23 13.19 3.52
C GLY A 122 -4.71 13.20 3.13
N SER A 123 -5.17 12.15 2.46
CA SER A 123 -6.60 11.98 2.14
C SER A 123 -7.46 11.88 3.41
N ARG A 124 -7.01 11.10 4.41
CA ARG A 124 -7.69 10.98 5.71
C ARG A 124 -7.72 12.30 6.48
N ALA A 125 -6.63 13.05 6.51
CA ALA A 125 -6.57 14.36 7.15
C ALA A 125 -7.62 15.32 6.58
N MET A 126 -7.93 15.20 5.28
CA MET A 126 -8.94 16.02 4.61
C MET A 126 -10.35 15.52 4.88
N LEU A 127 -10.58 14.20 4.80
CA LEU A 127 -11.88 13.59 5.10
C LEU A 127 -12.28 13.81 6.56
N ASN A 128 -11.34 13.73 7.49
CA ASN A 128 -11.58 13.90 8.92
C ASN A 128 -11.75 15.36 9.36
N THR A 129 -11.66 16.34 8.44
CA THR A 129 -12.10 17.72 8.73
C THR A 129 -13.61 17.80 8.99
N SER A 130 -14.39 16.87 8.46
CA SER A 130 -15.79 16.66 8.78
C SER A 130 -16.03 15.14 8.88
N PRO A 131 -15.90 14.54 10.08
CA PRO A 131 -15.92 13.10 10.25
C PRO A 131 -17.33 12.56 9.99
N GLU A 132 -17.57 12.14 8.75
CA GLU A 132 -18.78 11.46 8.34
C GLU A 132 -18.49 9.96 8.14
N PRO A 133 -19.30 9.05 8.72
CA PRO A 133 -19.06 7.61 8.61
C PRO A 133 -18.99 7.10 7.16
N ILE A 134 -19.81 7.67 6.28
CA ILE A 134 -19.93 7.22 4.89
C ILE A 134 -18.63 7.49 4.10
N SER A 135 -18.02 8.66 4.27
CA SER A 135 -16.81 9.03 3.53
C SER A 135 -15.60 8.20 3.97
N ASN A 136 -15.47 7.92 5.26
CA ASN A 136 -14.44 7.04 5.81
C ASN A 136 -14.62 5.58 5.38
N LEU A 137 -15.85 5.07 5.39
CA LEU A 137 -16.16 3.73 4.88
C LEU A 137 -15.88 3.62 3.38
N ALA A 138 -16.27 4.62 2.60
CA ALA A 138 -16.00 4.65 1.16
C ALA A 138 -14.51 4.72 0.86
N ALA A 139 -13.75 5.55 1.57
CA ALA A 139 -12.30 5.68 1.40
C ALA A 139 -11.58 4.38 1.79
N SER A 140 -11.81 3.89 3.01
CA SER A 140 -11.20 2.63 3.49
C SER A 140 -11.56 1.43 2.62
N GLY A 141 -12.83 1.30 2.22
CA GLY A 141 -13.29 0.24 1.32
C GLY A 141 -12.70 0.33 -0.08
N SER A 142 -12.51 1.55 -0.61
CA SER A 142 -11.82 1.75 -1.89
C SER A 142 -10.35 1.35 -1.81
N GLU A 143 -9.67 1.66 -0.70
CA GLU A 143 -8.30 1.20 -0.46
C GLU A 143 -8.21 -0.33 -0.43
N ASP A 144 -9.14 -1.00 0.26
CA ASP A 144 -9.23 -2.47 0.31
C ASP A 144 -9.44 -3.06 -1.09
N ALA A 145 -10.40 -2.51 -1.85
CA ALA A 145 -10.71 -2.95 -3.21
C ALA A 145 -9.52 -2.74 -4.17
N VAL A 146 -8.82 -1.61 -4.06
CA VAL A 146 -7.62 -1.33 -4.85
C VAL A 146 -6.53 -2.34 -4.54
N VAL A 147 -6.26 -2.65 -3.27
CA VAL A 147 -5.19 -3.60 -2.91
C VAL A 147 -5.53 -5.01 -3.36
N VAL A 148 -6.74 -5.51 -3.07
CA VAL A 148 -7.16 -6.85 -3.53
C VAL A 148 -7.18 -6.94 -5.06
N GLY A 149 -7.76 -5.94 -5.73
CA GLY A 149 -7.85 -5.89 -7.18
C GLY A 149 -6.48 -5.79 -7.85
N ALA A 150 -5.56 -4.98 -7.31
CA ALA A 150 -4.21 -4.86 -7.84
C ALA A 150 -3.38 -6.13 -7.63
N LEU A 151 -3.50 -6.81 -6.48
CA LEU A 151 -2.84 -8.10 -6.24
C LEU A 151 -3.36 -9.17 -7.21
N ALA A 152 -4.68 -9.27 -7.38
CA ALA A 152 -5.27 -10.20 -8.33
C ALA A 152 -4.85 -9.89 -9.77
N LEU A 153 -4.84 -8.61 -10.15
CA LEU A 153 -4.44 -8.17 -11.48
C LEU A 153 -2.94 -8.38 -11.73
N ALA A 154 -2.10 -8.28 -10.68
CA ALA A 154 -0.67 -8.56 -10.79
C ALA A 154 -0.40 -10.01 -11.20
N LEU A 155 -1.26 -10.98 -10.83
CA LEU A 155 -1.10 -12.36 -11.29
C LEU A 155 -1.29 -12.49 -12.81
N ALA A 156 -2.14 -11.66 -13.41
CA ALA A 156 -2.43 -11.69 -14.85
C ALA A 156 -1.53 -10.74 -15.66
N SER A 157 -1.29 -9.52 -15.17
CA SER A 157 -0.53 -8.48 -15.85
C SER A 157 0.03 -7.45 -14.87
N PRO A 158 1.27 -7.64 -14.36
CA PRO A 158 1.93 -6.70 -13.46
C PRO A 158 2.05 -5.29 -14.02
N TRP A 159 2.28 -5.14 -15.32
CA TRP A 159 2.37 -3.83 -15.97
C TRP A 159 1.04 -3.09 -15.94
N LEU A 160 -0.07 -3.78 -16.19
CA LEU A 160 -1.39 -3.18 -16.13
C LEU A 160 -1.77 -2.82 -14.70
N ALA A 161 -1.47 -3.71 -13.73
CA ALA A 161 -1.67 -3.44 -12.31
C ALA A 161 -0.88 -2.21 -11.85
N LEU A 162 0.40 -2.14 -12.19
CA LEU A 162 1.26 -0.99 -11.87
C LEU A 162 0.74 0.29 -12.53
N ALA A 163 0.40 0.27 -13.82
CA ALA A 163 -0.11 1.44 -14.53
C ALA A 163 -1.40 1.98 -13.89
N LEU A 164 -2.33 1.09 -13.54
CA LEU A 164 -3.60 1.47 -12.90
C LEU A 164 -3.36 2.08 -11.51
N VAL A 165 -2.53 1.44 -10.70
CA VAL A 165 -2.19 1.92 -9.36
C VAL A 165 -1.50 3.28 -9.40
N LEU A 166 -0.56 3.48 -10.33
CA LEU A 166 0.08 4.77 -10.54
C LEU A 166 -0.91 5.84 -11.02
N ALA A 167 -1.81 5.50 -11.96
CA ALA A 167 -2.83 6.43 -12.44
C ALA A 167 -3.78 6.89 -11.32
N VAL A 168 -4.28 5.94 -10.52
CA VAL A 168 -5.12 6.23 -9.36
C VAL A 168 -4.36 7.03 -8.29
N GLY A 169 -3.12 6.64 -8.01
CA GLY A 169 -2.25 7.32 -7.04
C GLY A 169 -1.95 8.76 -7.42
N ILE A 170 -1.55 9.01 -8.67
CA ILE A 170 -1.29 10.35 -9.19
C ILE A 170 -2.58 11.17 -9.17
N GLY A 171 -3.70 10.60 -9.64
CA GLY A 171 -5.01 11.27 -9.60
C GLY A 171 -5.41 11.67 -8.17
N GLY A 172 -5.25 10.75 -7.21
CA GLY A 172 -5.49 11.02 -5.79
C GLY A 172 -4.59 12.12 -5.24
N ALA A 173 -3.28 12.09 -5.55
CA ALA A 173 -2.33 13.11 -5.11
C ALA A 173 -2.68 14.50 -5.66
N LEU A 174 -3.07 14.58 -6.93
CA LEU A 174 -3.53 15.82 -7.55
C LEU A 174 -4.83 16.32 -6.91
N ALA A 175 -5.77 15.44 -6.58
CA ALA A 175 -7.01 15.79 -5.90
C ALA A 175 -6.75 16.34 -4.49
N VAL A 176 -5.95 15.64 -3.68
CA VAL A 176 -5.51 16.06 -2.35
C VAL A 176 -4.85 17.44 -2.42
N TRP A 177 -3.90 17.62 -3.32
CA TRP A 177 -3.21 18.89 -3.51
C TRP A 177 -4.14 20.02 -3.96
N TRP A 178 -5.06 19.75 -4.88
CA TRP A 178 -6.01 20.74 -5.37
C TRP A 178 -6.94 21.22 -4.26
N VAL A 179 -7.54 20.29 -3.51
CA VAL A 179 -8.44 20.64 -2.39
C VAL A 179 -7.64 21.35 -1.28
N TRP A 180 -6.43 20.88 -0.94
CA TRP A 180 -5.56 21.55 0.03
C TRP A 180 -5.35 23.02 -0.32
N ARG A 181 -5.00 23.32 -1.58
CA ARG A 181 -4.82 24.70 -2.04
C ARG A 181 -6.11 25.52 -2.00
N ARG A 182 -7.27 24.91 -2.22
CA ARG A 182 -8.56 25.62 -2.17
C ARG A 182 -8.98 25.96 -0.75
N VAL A 183 -8.73 25.07 0.21
CA VAL A 183 -9.10 25.25 1.61
C VAL A 183 -8.11 26.16 2.34
N PHE A 184 -6.81 25.89 2.19
CA PHE A 184 -5.74 26.57 2.96
C PHE A 184 -4.99 27.66 2.18
N GLY A 185 -5.16 27.75 0.85
CA GLY A 185 -4.44 28.70 0.01
C GLY A 185 -5.04 30.11 -0.06
N ARG A 186 -6.15 30.39 0.64
CA ARG A 186 -6.72 31.75 0.71
C ARG A 186 -5.91 32.58 1.72
N ARG A 187 -4.96 33.38 1.21
CA ARG A 187 -4.31 34.45 2.00
C ARG A 187 -5.36 35.47 2.47
N PRO A 188 -5.22 36.05 3.67
CA PRO A 188 -6.06 37.19 4.07
C PRO A 188 -5.89 38.31 3.04
N ARG A 189 -7.01 38.81 2.49
CA ARG A 189 -7.00 40.09 1.76
C ARG A 189 -6.46 41.13 2.76
N ARG A 190 -5.28 41.69 2.48
CA ARG A 190 -4.83 42.89 3.20
C ARG A 190 -5.86 43.97 2.89
N ALA A 191 -6.60 44.38 3.92
CA ALA A 191 -7.48 45.55 3.90
C ALA A 191 -6.64 46.82 3.92
#